data_AF-A0A515A4U3-F1
#
_entry.id   AF-A0A515A4U3-F1
#
_cell.length_a   1.000
_cell.length_b   1.000
_cell.length_c   1.000
_cell.angle_alpha   90.00
_cell.angle_beta   90.00
_cell.angle_gamma   90.00
#
_symmetry.space_group_name_H-M   'P 1'
#
loop_
_entity.id
_entity.type
_entity.pdbx_description
1 polymer ?
#
loop_
_entity_poly.entity_id
_entity_poly.type
_entity_poly.pdbx_seq_one_letter_code
_entity_poly.pdbx_strand_id
1 'polypeptide(L)'
;MNRTTVAYLIGPELIWLLMLTVAASIVAFNQPIVSGGHFKLIWMNWYLPTVGVILAFIPLFWAQGNPWWWLARTIISGLIGVGLLVGYLSKSASYDDIRDVGVIMGSLLFVGIGWTILLGVGSIVLFFLMAHWPFLPVLKWILILLSLGLITLRISWELM
;
A
#
# COMPACT_ATOMS: atom_id res chain seq x y z
N MET A 1 21.89 -2.32 -21.52
CA MET A 1 20.89 -3.05 -20.70
C MET A 1 19.56 -2.97 -21.41
N ASN A 2 18.93 -4.11 -21.71
CA ASN A 2 17.67 -4.11 -22.47
C ASN A 2 16.54 -3.55 -21.60
N ARG A 3 15.67 -2.69 -22.15
CA ARG A 3 14.60 -2.00 -21.40
C ARG A 3 13.68 -2.97 -20.64
N THR A 4 13.53 -4.19 -21.17
CA THR A 4 12.82 -5.31 -20.55
C THR A 4 13.43 -5.75 -19.23
N THR A 5 14.76 -5.88 -19.11
CA THR A 5 15.42 -6.37 -17.90
C THR A 5 15.27 -5.41 -16.72
N VAL A 6 15.32 -4.09 -16.98
CA VAL A 6 15.09 -3.05 -15.96
C VAL A 6 13.63 -3.05 -15.51
N ALA A 7 12.67 -3.23 -16.42
CA ALA A 7 11.26 -3.34 -16.07
C ALA A 7 11.00 -4.53 -15.14
N TYR A 8 11.63 -5.70 -15.37
CA TYR A 8 11.48 -6.86 -14.49
C TYR A 8 12.00 -6.64 -13.05
N LEU A 9 13.06 -5.83 -12.89
CA LEU A 9 13.65 -5.45 -11.60
C LEU A 9 12.85 -4.35 -10.89
N ILE A 10 12.20 -3.43 -11.62
CA ILE A 10 11.37 -2.34 -11.09
C ILE A 10 9.89 -2.77 -11.13
N GLY A 11 9.58 -3.83 -10.37
CA GLY A 11 8.23 -4.40 -10.27
C GLY A 11 7.42 -3.85 -9.07
N PRO A 12 6.20 -4.37 -8.87
CA PRO A 12 5.37 -4.01 -7.72
C PRO A 12 6.04 -4.33 -6.37
N GLU A 13 6.99 -5.27 -6.34
CA GLU A 13 7.78 -5.61 -5.15
C GLU A 13 8.64 -4.43 -4.66
N LEU A 14 9.19 -3.62 -5.58
CA LEU A 14 9.99 -2.45 -5.22
C LEU A 14 9.15 -1.40 -4.51
N ILE A 15 7.88 -1.25 -4.90
CA ILE A 15 6.94 -0.35 -4.22
C ILE A 15 6.78 -0.75 -2.76
N TRP A 16 6.62 -2.05 -2.49
CA TRP A 16 6.49 -2.54 -1.11
C TRP A 16 7.77 -2.37 -0.30
N LEU A 17 8.95 -2.58 -0.91
CA LEU A 17 10.23 -2.29 -0.26
C LEU A 17 10.38 -0.79 0.07
N LEU A 18 9.97 0.09 -0.83
CA LEU A 18 9.95 1.54 -0.61
C LEU A 18 8.97 1.90 0.52
N MET A 19 7.76 1.34 0.53
CA MET A 19 6.79 1.57 1.60
C MET A 19 7.32 1.11 2.96
N LEU A 20 8.01 -0.03 3.02
CA LEU A 20 8.67 -0.51 4.24
C LEU A 20 9.80 0.44 4.68
N THR A 21 10.57 0.99 3.74
CA THR A 21 11.63 1.96 4.06
C THR A 21 11.06 3.28 4.58
N VAL A 22 9.95 3.74 3.99
CA VAL A 22 9.21 4.91 4.47
C VAL A 22 8.64 4.66 5.87
N ALA A 23 8.01 3.49 6.09
CA ALA A 23 7.51 3.11 7.40
C ALA A 23 8.64 3.05 8.44
N ALA A 24 9.78 2.45 8.10
CA ALA A 24 10.94 2.38 8.99
C ALA A 24 11.47 3.77 9.36
N SER A 25 11.50 4.69 8.38
CA SER A 25 11.89 6.08 8.62
C SER A 25 10.90 6.77 9.56
N ILE A 26 9.59 6.62 9.33
CA ILE A 26 8.54 7.16 10.21
C ILE A 26 8.70 6.62 11.62
N VAL A 27 8.86 5.30 11.77
CA VAL A 27 9.07 4.68 13.09
C VAL A 27 10.31 5.27 13.76
N ALA A 28 11.45 5.32 13.07
CA ALA A 28 12.70 5.85 13.63
C ALA A 28 12.55 7.30 14.13
N PHE A 29 11.82 8.16 13.41
CA PHE A 29 11.60 9.54 13.82
C PHE A 29 10.59 9.72 14.98
N ASN A 30 9.83 8.68 15.33
CA ASN A 30 8.87 8.73 16.44
C ASN A 30 9.35 7.94 17.67
N GLN A 31 10.61 7.51 17.71
CA GLN A 31 11.22 6.86 18.88
C GLN A 31 11.92 7.89 19.81
N PRO A 32 11.78 7.80 21.14
CA PRO A 32 10.89 6.88 21.87
C PRO A 32 9.41 7.26 21.72
N ILE A 33 8.54 6.25 21.67
CA ILE A 33 7.13 6.45 21.36
C ILE A 33 6.41 7.06 22.57
N VAL A 34 5.97 8.31 22.41
CA VAL A 34 5.04 8.98 23.33
C VAL A 34 3.59 8.66 22.95
N SER A 35 2.62 8.95 23.81
CA SER A 35 1.19 8.61 23.58
C SER A 35 0.65 9.04 22.20
N GLY A 36 0.99 10.25 21.74
CA GLY A 36 0.63 10.72 20.39
C GLY A 36 1.32 9.97 19.24
N GLY A 37 2.52 9.45 19.48
CA GLY A 37 3.28 8.61 18.54
C GLY A 37 2.61 7.26 18.29
N HIS A 38 2.03 6.63 19.31
CA HIS A 38 1.27 5.38 19.14
C HIS A 38 0.07 5.58 18.22
N PHE A 39 -0.71 6.62 18.46
CA PHE A 39 -1.87 6.94 17.63
C PHE A 39 -1.46 7.16 16.17
N LYS A 40 -0.40 7.96 15.94
CA LYS A 40 0.14 8.20 14.60
C LYS A 40 0.56 6.92 13.88
N LEU A 41 1.27 6.01 14.55
CA LEU A 41 1.69 4.73 13.96
C LEU A 41 0.51 3.82 13.66
N ILE A 42 -0.51 3.78 14.54
CA ILE A 42 -1.75 3.03 14.30
C ILE A 42 -2.49 3.60 13.08
N TRP A 43 -2.56 4.92 12.93
CA TRP A 43 -3.12 5.56 11.74
C TRP A 43 -2.30 5.33 10.46
N MET A 44 -1.00 5.04 10.56
CA MET A 44 -0.24 4.67 9.36
C MET A 44 -0.62 3.28 8.81
N ASN A 45 -1.22 2.40 9.62
CA ASN A 45 -1.62 1.05 9.21
C ASN A 45 -2.72 1.01 8.15
N TRP A 46 -3.53 2.05 7.99
CA TRP A 46 -4.48 2.11 6.86
C TRP A 46 -3.94 2.96 5.71
N TYR A 47 -3.22 4.04 6.02
CA TYR A 47 -2.74 5.00 5.02
C TYR A 47 -1.65 4.40 4.12
N LEU A 48 -0.56 3.89 4.70
CA LEU A 48 0.58 3.42 3.91
C LEU A 48 0.26 2.17 3.06
N PRO A 49 -0.48 1.16 3.55
CA PRO A 49 -0.89 0.05 2.69
C PRO A 49 -1.78 0.49 1.53
N THR A 50 -2.68 1.46 1.75
CA THR A 50 -3.53 2.00 0.67
C THR A 50 -2.68 2.64 -0.43
N VAL A 51 -1.71 3.47 -0.05
CA VAL A 51 -0.76 4.07 -0.99
C VAL A 51 0.06 2.99 -1.70
N GLY A 52 0.58 2.02 -0.95
CA GLY A 52 1.38 0.91 -1.47
C GLY A 52 0.64 0.07 -2.50
N VAL A 53 -0.61 -0.31 -2.23
CA VAL A 53 -1.47 -1.04 -3.17
C VAL A 53 -1.55 -0.28 -4.48
N ILE A 54 -1.83 1.01 -4.43
CA ILE A 54 -2.13 1.80 -5.62
C ILE A 54 -0.88 2.02 -6.46
N LEU A 55 0.24 2.34 -5.81
CA LEU A 55 1.53 2.45 -6.48
C LEU A 55 1.97 1.10 -7.08
N ALA A 56 1.61 -0.03 -6.47
CA ALA A 56 1.93 -1.36 -6.98
C ALA A 56 1.24 -1.69 -8.32
N PHE A 57 0.16 -1.00 -8.68
CA PHE A 57 -0.45 -1.15 -10.02
C PHE A 57 0.24 -0.31 -11.10
N ILE A 58 1.15 0.62 -10.76
CA ILE A 58 1.85 1.46 -11.76
C ILE A 58 2.59 0.64 -12.83
N PRO A 59 3.33 -0.43 -12.51
CA PRO A 59 4.02 -1.26 -13.51
C PRO A 59 3.16 -1.74 -14.68
N LEU A 60 1.86 -1.99 -14.46
CA LEU A 60 0.94 -2.42 -15.53
C LEU A 60 0.82 -1.43 -16.71
N PHE A 61 1.27 -0.17 -16.55
CA PHE A 61 1.11 0.87 -17.56
C PHE A 61 2.33 1.12 -18.44
N TRP A 62 3.53 0.87 -17.92
CA TRP A 62 4.77 1.23 -18.60
C TRP A 62 5.68 0.02 -18.81
N ALA A 63 5.45 -1.06 -18.05
CA ALA A 63 6.22 -2.27 -18.21
C ALA A 63 5.78 -3.01 -19.47
N GLN A 64 6.72 -3.18 -20.38
CA GLN A 64 6.54 -4.02 -21.56
C GLN A 64 6.38 -5.49 -21.13
N GLY A 65 5.51 -6.22 -21.81
CA GLY A 65 5.30 -7.66 -21.57
C GLY A 65 3.83 -8.02 -21.35
N ASN A 66 3.61 -9.23 -20.81
CA ASN A 66 2.28 -9.76 -20.60
C ASN A 66 1.58 -9.04 -19.43
N PRO A 67 0.46 -8.32 -19.65
CA PRO A 67 -0.26 -7.63 -18.58
C PRO A 67 -0.84 -8.59 -17.52
N TRP A 68 -1.16 -9.82 -17.90
CA TRP A 68 -1.62 -10.86 -16.96
C TRP A 68 -0.54 -11.24 -15.96
N TRP A 69 0.71 -11.32 -16.42
CA TRP A 69 1.86 -11.59 -15.56
C TRP A 69 2.09 -10.46 -14.56
N TRP A 70 1.99 -9.21 -15.02
CA TRP A 70 2.10 -8.03 -14.17
C TRP A 70 0.99 -7.94 -13.13
N LEU A 71 -0.24 -8.29 -13.50
CA LEU A 71 -1.36 -8.35 -12.57
C LEU A 71 -1.12 -9.42 -11.50
N ALA A 72 -0.72 -10.63 -11.89
CA ALA A 72 -0.41 -11.70 -10.94
C ALA A 72 0.69 -11.30 -9.94
N ARG A 73 1.80 -10.70 -10.42
CA ARG A 73 2.86 -10.17 -9.56
C ARG A 73 2.34 -9.09 -8.61
N THR A 74 1.49 -8.20 -9.08
CA THR A 74 0.91 -7.12 -8.27
C THR A 74 0.05 -7.68 -7.13
N ILE A 75 -0.77 -8.70 -7.42
CA ILE A 75 -1.60 -9.34 -6.39
C ILE A 75 -0.74 -10.08 -5.37
N ILE A 76 0.21 -10.91 -5.81
CA ILE A 76 1.05 -11.71 -4.90
C ILE A 76 1.90 -10.80 -4.02
N SER A 77 2.62 -9.84 -4.63
CA SER A 77 3.43 -8.88 -3.89
C SER A 77 2.57 -7.98 -3.00
N GLY A 78 1.37 -7.62 -3.43
CA GLY A 78 0.40 -6.86 -2.64
C GLY A 78 -0.04 -7.59 -1.38
N LEU A 79 -0.39 -8.87 -1.48
CA LEU A 79 -0.79 -9.68 -0.33
C LEU A 79 0.32 -9.71 0.73
N ILE A 80 1.54 -10.02 0.29
CA ILE A 80 2.72 -10.10 1.15
C ILE A 80 3.07 -8.72 1.71
N GLY A 81 3.13 -7.70 0.86
CA GLY A 81 3.54 -6.35 1.20
C GLY A 81 2.61 -5.67 2.19
N VAL A 82 1.29 -5.80 2.03
CA VAL A 82 0.31 -5.31 3.00
C VAL A 82 0.54 -5.98 4.37
N GLY A 83 0.66 -7.32 4.38
CA GLY A 83 0.87 -8.08 5.62
C GLY A 83 2.14 -7.66 6.36
N LEU A 84 3.27 -7.56 5.64
CA LEU A 84 4.55 -7.15 6.22
C LEU A 84 4.53 -5.70 6.71
N LEU A 85 3.95 -4.79 5.93
CA LEU A 85 3.91 -3.37 6.26
C LEU A 85 3.05 -3.09 7.50
N VAL A 86 1.84 -3.64 7.53
CA VAL A 86 0.94 -3.51 8.69
C VAL A 86 1.51 -4.21 9.91
N GLY A 87 2.08 -5.40 9.74
CA GLY A 87 2.73 -6.13 10.82
C GLY A 87 3.90 -5.36 11.42
N TYR A 88 4.74 -4.76 10.57
CA TYR A 88 5.86 -3.92 11.00
C TYR A 88 5.39 -2.70 11.80
N LEU A 89 4.46 -1.91 11.25
CA LEU A 89 3.93 -0.71 11.89
C LEU A 89 3.21 -1.02 13.22
N SER A 90 2.41 -2.08 13.24
CA SER A 90 1.68 -2.52 14.43
C SER A 90 2.63 -3.01 15.52
N LYS A 91 3.64 -3.80 15.16
CA LYS A 91 4.69 -4.23 16.10
C LYS A 91 5.48 -3.04 16.64
N SER A 92 5.79 -2.05 15.78
CA SER A 92 6.44 -0.83 16.22
C SER A 92 5.58 0.01 17.16
N ALA A 93 4.26 -0.16 17.19
CA ALA A 93 3.35 0.56 18.07
C ALA A 93 2.98 -0.22 19.36
N SER A 94 3.69 -1.32 19.65
CA SER A 94 3.45 -2.18 20.83
C SER A 94 3.65 -1.41 22.15
N TYR A 95 2.80 -1.74 23.12
CA TYR A 95 2.83 -1.24 24.50
C TYR A 95 3.58 -2.19 25.45
N ASP A 96 4.04 -3.35 24.97
CA ASP A 96 4.64 -4.44 25.76
C ASP A 96 3.76 -4.89 26.95
N ASP A 97 2.43 -4.74 26.83
CA ASP A 97 1.47 -5.11 27.87
C ASP A 97 0.13 -5.62 27.29
N ILE A 98 -0.88 -5.81 28.14
CA ILE A 98 -2.20 -6.35 27.77
C ILE A 98 -2.92 -5.56 26.65
N ARG A 99 -2.57 -4.28 26.43
CA ARG A 99 -3.15 -3.45 25.37
C ARG A 99 -2.74 -3.91 23.97
N ASP A 100 -1.68 -4.70 23.85
CA ASP A 100 -1.24 -5.27 22.57
C ASP A 100 -2.23 -6.23 21.96
N VAL A 101 -3.15 -6.81 22.75
CA VAL A 101 -4.28 -7.57 22.19
C VAL A 101 -5.09 -6.70 21.22
N GLY A 102 -5.31 -5.43 21.57
CA GLY A 102 -5.98 -4.46 20.70
C GLY A 102 -5.17 -4.10 19.46
N VAL A 103 -3.84 -3.96 19.60
CA VAL A 103 -2.92 -3.68 18.48
C VAL A 103 -2.89 -4.85 17.50
N ILE A 104 -2.83 -6.08 18.00
CA ILE A 104 -2.84 -7.30 17.18
C ILE A 104 -4.18 -7.44 16.45
N MET A 105 -5.31 -7.32 17.15
CA MET A 105 -6.63 -7.39 16.52
C MET A 105 -6.84 -6.28 15.47
N GLY A 106 -6.39 -5.06 15.78
CA GLY A 106 -6.39 -3.95 14.85
C GLY A 106 -5.53 -4.22 13.61
N SER A 107 -4.35 -4.83 13.78
CA SER A 107 -3.47 -5.18 12.66
C SER A 107 -4.14 -6.14 11.67
N LEU A 108 -4.90 -7.13 12.16
CA LEU A 108 -5.67 -8.05 11.31
C LEU A 108 -6.75 -7.31 10.51
N LEU A 109 -7.45 -6.37 11.15
CA LEU A 109 -8.43 -5.51 10.48
C LEU A 109 -7.76 -4.69 9.37
N PHE A 110 -6.62 -4.05 9.66
CA PHE A 110 -5.90 -3.22 8.69
C PHE A 110 -5.34 -4.03 7.51
N VAL A 111 -4.83 -5.25 7.76
CA VAL A 111 -4.48 -6.18 6.68
C VAL A 111 -5.70 -6.50 5.82
N GLY A 112 -6.83 -6.83 6.46
CA GLY A 112 -8.09 -7.09 5.75
C GLY A 112 -8.55 -5.92 4.89
N ILE A 113 -8.45 -4.69 5.39
CA ILE A 113 -8.74 -3.47 4.62
C ILE A 113 -7.80 -3.34 3.43
N GLY A 114 -6.48 -3.47 3.64
CA GLY A 114 -5.49 -3.38 2.57
C GLY A 114 -5.70 -4.43 1.47
N TRP A 115 -6.01 -5.67 1.85
CA TRP A 115 -6.34 -6.73 0.90
C TRP A 115 -7.68 -6.49 0.19
N THR A 116 -8.68 -5.93 0.87
CA THR A 116 -9.95 -5.57 0.23
C THR A 116 -9.74 -4.52 -0.84
N ILE A 117 -8.90 -3.51 -0.58
CA ILE A 117 -8.54 -2.48 -1.58
C ILE A 117 -7.77 -3.12 -2.73
N LEU A 118 -6.78 -3.98 -2.44
CA LEU A 118 -6.01 -4.71 -3.45
C LEU A 118 -6.90 -5.53 -4.38
N LEU A 119 -7.83 -6.29 -3.82
CA LEU A 119 -8.77 -7.11 -4.58
C LEU A 119 -9.78 -6.25 -5.33
N GLY A 120 -10.24 -5.14 -4.76
CA GLY A 120 -11.13 -4.19 -5.43
C GLY A 120 -10.48 -3.60 -6.67
N VAL A 121 -9.29 -2.99 -6.53
CA VAL A 121 -8.54 -2.43 -7.66
C VAL A 121 -8.14 -3.53 -8.64
N GLY A 122 -7.68 -4.68 -8.15
CA GLY A 122 -7.32 -5.84 -8.97
C GLY A 122 -8.48 -6.37 -9.81
N SER A 123 -9.70 -6.40 -9.25
CA SER A 123 -10.91 -6.84 -9.95
C SER A 123 -11.30 -5.85 -11.05
N ILE A 124 -11.15 -4.56 -10.80
CA ILE A 124 -11.35 -3.53 -11.83
C ILE A 124 -10.35 -3.77 -12.97
N VAL A 125 -9.05 -3.88 -12.67
CA VAL A 125 -8.01 -4.13 -13.69
C VAL A 125 -8.32 -5.40 -14.49
N LEU A 126 -8.67 -6.47 -13.80
CA LEU A 126 -9.04 -7.76 -14.40
C LEU A 126 -10.19 -7.60 -15.38
N PHE A 127 -11.25 -6.89 -15.00
CA PHE A 127 -12.38 -6.62 -15.88
C PHE A 127 -11.95 -5.89 -17.16
N PHE A 128 -11.10 -4.86 -17.06
CA PHE A 128 -10.61 -4.13 -18.23
C PHE A 128 -9.73 -5.01 -19.14
N LEU A 129 -8.87 -5.85 -18.56
CA LEU A 129 -8.05 -6.80 -19.32
C LEU A 129 -8.91 -7.82 -20.06
N MET A 130 -9.95 -8.35 -19.43
CA MET A 130 -10.90 -9.29 -20.05
C MET A 130 -11.72 -8.61 -21.15
N ALA A 131 -12.19 -7.38 -20.91
CA ALA A 131 -12.98 -6.60 -21.85
C ALA A 131 -12.15 -6.02 -23.01
N HIS A 132 -10.82 -6.13 -22.98
CA HIS A 132 -9.89 -5.50 -23.92
C HIS A 132 -10.11 -3.98 -24.03
N TRP A 133 -10.57 -3.35 -22.95
CA TRP A 133 -10.84 -1.92 -22.89
C TRP A 133 -9.60 -1.13 -22.47
N PRO A 134 -9.44 0.11 -22.96
CA PRO A 134 -8.34 0.95 -22.52
C PRO A 134 -8.52 1.28 -21.04
N PHE A 135 -7.72 0.64 -20.19
CA PHE A 135 -7.76 0.79 -18.73
C PHE A 135 -7.15 2.12 -18.23
N LEU A 136 -6.19 2.65 -18.99
CA LEU A 136 -5.40 3.85 -18.69
C LEU A 136 -6.24 5.09 -18.32
N PRO A 137 -7.32 5.45 -19.04
CA PRO A 137 -8.13 6.61 -18.70
C PRO A 137 -8.86 6.43 -17.36
N VAL A 138 -9.40 5.25 -17.08
CA VAL A 138 -10.21 5.00 -15.88
C VAL A 138 -9.33 4.97 -14.63
N LEU A 139 -8.17 4.31 -14.68
CA LEU A 139 -7.26 4.36 -13.53
C LEU A 139 -6.66 5.75 -13.33
N LYS A 140 -6.36 6.52 -14.39
CA LYS A 140 -5.92 7.93 -14.23
C LYS A 140 -6.90 8.71 -13.35
N TRP A 141 -8.20 8.59 -13.60
CA TRP A 141 -9.21 9.26 -12.78
C TRP A 141 -9.27 8.70 -11.35
N ILE A 142 -9.14 7.39 -11.17
CA ILE A 142 -9.06 6.77 -9.83
C ILE A 142 -7.84 7.29 -9.05
N LEU A 143 -6.66 7.38 -9.68
CA LEU A 143 -5.43 7.90 -9.08
C LEU A 143 -5.55 9.37 -8.72
N ILE A 144 -6.19 10.19 -9.58
CA ILE A 144 -6.43 11.60 -9.30
C ILE A 144 -7.39 11.75 -8.12
N LEU A 145 -8.53 11.06 -8.13
CA LEU A 145 -9.52 11.12 -7.05
C LEU A 145 -8.94 10.63 -5.72
N LEU A 146 -8.14 9.57 -5.77
CA LEU A 146 -7.48 9.06 -4.58
C LEU A 146 -6.37 10.01 -4.10
N SER A 147 -5.54 10.55 -4.99
CA SER A 147 -4.52 11.54 -4.60
C SER A 147 -5.17 12.76 -3.95
N LEU A 148 -6.28 13.23 -4.50
CA LEU A 148 -7.09 14.30 -3.90
C LEU A 148 -7.61 13.88 -2.52
N GLY A 149 -8.11 12.65 -2.36
CA GLY A 149 -8.54 12.09 -1.09
C GLY A 149 -7.43 12.00 -0.05
N LEU A 150 -6.24 11.56 -0.44
CA LEU A 150 -5.08 11.47 0.46
C LEU A 150 -4.56 12.85 0.84
N ILE A 151 -4.59 13.81 -0.08
CA ILE A 151 -4.22 15.21 0.19
C ILE A 151 -5.23 15.84 1.16
N THR A 152 -6.53 15.67 0.96
CA THR A 152 -7.53 16.20 1.90
C THR A 152 -7.42 15.55 3.27
N LEU A 153 -7.21 14.23 3.34
CA LEU A 153 -6.95 13.54 4.61
C LEU A 153 -5.72 14.09 5.33
N ARG A 154 -4.63 14.34 4.61
CA ARG A 154 -3.42 14.93 5.19
C ARG A 154 -3.64 16.37 5.65
N ILE A 155 -4.38 17.18 4.89
CA ILE A 155 -4.71 18.56 5.28
C ILE A 155 -5.59 18.56 6.53
N SER A 156 -6.62 17.72 6.57
CA SER A 156 -7.47 17.56 7.76
C SER A 156 -6.67 17.14 8.99
N TRP A 157 -5.65 16.30 8.82
CA TRP A 157 -4.77 15.85 9.89
C TRP A 157 -3.89 16.96 10.47
N GLU A 158 -3.42 17.92 9.67
CA GLU A 158 -2.61 19.06 10.14
C GLU A 158 -3.47 20.17 10.78
N LEU A 159 -4.79 20.14 10.57
CA LEU A 159 -5.75 21.14 11.07
C LEU A 159 -6.45 20.72 12.38
N MET A 160 -6.26 19.48 12.83
CA MET A 160 -6.78 18.93 14.09
C MET A 160 -5.69 18.94 15.17
#